data_AF-A0A7C9G7Z3-F1
#
_entry.id   AF-A0A7C9G7Z3-F1
#
_cell.length_a   1.000
_cell.length_b   1.000
_cell.length_c   1.000
_cell.angle_alpha   90.00
_cell.angle_beta   90.00
_cell.angle_gamma   90.00
#
_symmetry.space_group_name_H-M   'P 1'
#
loop_
_entity.id
_entity.type
_entity.pdbx_description
1 polymer ?
#
loop_
_entity_poly.entity_id
_entity_poly.type
_entity_poly.pdbx_seq_one_letter_code
_entity_poly.pdbx_strand_id
1 'polypeptide(L)'
;MFKKQHVELFPPVSGKLTENGKPLAGVKLKRSYEFIDITDVIHDYTTTGSDGRFSFPELTMKSRHANSPFGTDVIWQGIRIDTPGQTEDDEIYLWYANSRGVRHIPYFTEMLSALNCDIANSEEIIEIIHSDYPSGVVTLRVGSICRWPERSEIEKKKAADLEEFGELQNLNKYGDINGLI
;
A
#
# COMPACT_ATOMS: atom_id res chain seq x y z
N MET A 1 -24.04 -2.94 -26.12
CA MET A 1 -24.12 -2.43 -24.72
C MET A 1 -22.96 -3.03 -23.95
N PHE A 2 -21.98 -2.23 -23.54
CA PHE A 2 -20.83 -2.75 -22.77
C PHE A 2 -21.32 -3.25 -21.40
N LYS A 3 -20.94 -4.47 -21.02
CA LYS A 3 -21.25 -5.03 -19.70
C LYS A 3 -20.56 -4.19 -18.62
N LYS A 4 -21.10 -4.14 -17.41
CA LYS A 4 -20.37 -3.54 -16.28
C LYS A 4 -19.32 -4.54 -15.81
N GLN A 5 -18.08 -4.10 -15.66
CA GLN A 5 -17.00 -4.87 -15.05
C GLN A 5 -16.95 -4.62 -13.55
N HIS A 6 -16.54 -5.63 -12.79
CA HIS A 6 -16.28 -5.53 -11.38
C HIS A 6 -14.92 -4.84 -11.16
N VAL A 7 -14.90 -3.84 -10.28
CA VAL A 7 -13.72 -3.06 -9.93
C VAL A 7 -13.52 -3.17 -8.42
N GLU A 8 -12.33 -3.61 -8.04
CA GLU A 8 -11.86 -3.73 -6.67
C GLU A 8 -11.20 -2.42 -6.25
N LEU A 9 -11.90 -1.60 -5.44
CA LEU A 9 -11.53 -0.20 -5.18
C LEU A 9 -10.59 -0.04 -3.99
N PHE A 10 -10.86 -0.75 -2.90
CA PHE A 10 -10.05 -0.69 -1.69
C PHE A 10 -10.09 -2.06 -1.00
N PRO A 11 -8.95 -2.72 -0.75
CA PRO A 11 -8.91 -3.97 -0.01
C PRO A 11 -9.57 -3.88 1.38
N PRO A 12 -9.91 -5.02 2.00
CA PRO A 12 -10.18 -5.04 3.44
C PRO A 12 -9.00 -4.44 4.21
N VAL A 13 -9.31 -3.68 5.24
CA VAL A 13 -8.30 -3.02 6.07
C VAL A 13 -8.42 -3.53 7.49
N SER A 14 -7.29 -3.86 8.11
CA SER A 14 -7.19 -4.07 9.55
C SER A 14 -5.91 -3.45 10.07
N GLY A 15 -6.02 -2.79 11.22
CA GLY A 15 -4.88 -2.11 11.79
C GLY A 15 -5.01 -1.78 13.26
N LYS A 16 -3.97 -1.14 13.76
CA LYS A 16 -3.85 -0.59 15.11
C LYS A 16 -3.25 0.80 15.04
N LEU A 17 -3.83 1.72 15.80
CA LEU A 17 -3.35 3.08 15.96
C LEU A 17 -2.82 3.28 17.38
N THR A 18 -1.59 3.80 17.47
CA THR A 18 -0.92 4.10 18.74
C THR A 18 -0.32 5.50 18.76
N GLU A 19 0.04 5.95 19.95
CA GLU A 19 0.93 7.09 20.20
C GLU A 19 2.04 6.62 21.13
N ASN A 20 3.28 6.61 20.65
CA ASN A 20 4.43 6.09 21.38
C ASN A 20 4.18 4.67 21.94
N GLY A 21 3.59 3.80 21.11
CA GLY A 21 3.23 2.41 21.41
C GLY A 21 1.96 2.23 22.26
N LYS A 22 1.37 3.30 22.79
CA LYS A 22 0.14 3.23 23.58
C LYS A 22 -1.09 3.25 22.67
N PRO A 23 -2.06 2.33 22.82
CA PRO A 23 -3.28 2.34 22.01
C PRO A 23 -4.05 3.65 22.08
N LEU A 24 -4.47 4.16 20.92
CA LEU A 24 -5.36 5.31 20.83
C LEU A 24 -6.80 4.84 20.57
N ALA A 25 -7.64 4.92 21.59
CA ALA A 25 -9.05 4.52 21.52
C ALA A 25 -9.97 5.69 21.16
N GLY A 26 -11.09 5.40 20.50
CA GLY A 26 -12.11 6.40 20.18
C GLY A 26 -11.72 7.39 19.08
N VAL A 27 -10.63 7.14 18.35
CA VAL A 27 -10.19 7.98 17.24
C VAL A 27 -11.03 7.67 16.02
N LYS A 28 -11.70 8.70 15.48
CA LYS A 28 -12.46 8.59 14.24
C LYS A 28 -11.50 8.58 13.06
N LEU A 29 -11.62 7.57 12.21
CA LEU A 29 -10.82 7.44 10.99
C LEU A 29 -11.72 7.60 9.78
N LYS A 30 -11.20 8.28 8.77
CA LYS A 30 -11.82 8.42 7.45
C LYS A 30 -10.99 7.67 6.43
N ARG A 31 -11.62 6.75 5.71
CA ARG A 31 -11.06 6.13 4.52
C ARG A 31 -11.71 6.78 3.31
N SER A 32 -10.88 7.10 2.33
CA SER A 32 -11.24 7.84 1.13
C SER A 32 -10.74 7.09 -0.09
N TYR A 33 -11.53 7.08 -1.15
CA TYR A 33 -11.15 6.47 -2.42
C TYR A 33 -11.79 7.17 -3.60
N GLU A 34 -11.09 7.13 -4.73
CA GLU A 34 -11.55 7.71 -5.98
C GLU A 34 -11.12 6.79 -7.12
N PHE A 35 -12.07 6.41 -7.97
CA PHE A 35 -11.72 5.93 -9.29
C PHE A 35 -11.53 7.18 -10.17
N ILE A 36 -10.28 7.58 -10.33
CA ILE A 36 -9.88 8.86 -10.93
C ILE A 36 -10.54 9.05 -12.30
N ASP A 37 -11.06 10.25 -12.53
CA ASP A 37 -11.83 10.67 -13.71
C ASP A 37 -13.20 9.97 -13.89
N ILE A 38 -13.58 9.04 -13.01
CA ILE A 38 -14.81 8.23 -13.10
C ILE A 38 -15.80 8.53 -11.99
N THR A 39 -15.31 8.77 -10.77
CA THR A 39 -16.13 9.02 -9.59
C THR A 39 -15.63 10.25 -8.85
N ASP A 40 -16.50 10.95 -8.13
CA ASP A 40 -16.06 11.84 -7.07
C ASP A 40 -15.36 11.05 -5.95
N VAL A 41 -14.62 11.74 -5.07
CA VAL A 41 -14.03 11.10 -3.89
C VAL A 41 -15.15 10.61 -2.98
N ILE A 42 -15.08 9.34 -2.59
CA ILE A 42 -16.03 8.71 -1.68
C ILE A 42 -15.35 8.43 -0.35
N HIS A 43 -16.10 8.60 0.73
CA HIS A 43 -15.61 8.42 2.09
C HIS A 43 -16.44 7.40 2.87
N ASP A 44 -15.77 6.59 3.68
CA ASP A 44 -16.37 5.85 4.78
C ASP A 44 -15.54 5.99 6.05
N TYR A 45 -16.13 5.57 7.18
CA TYR A 45 -15.60 5.89 8.50
C TYR A 45 -15.60 4.66 9.40
N THR A 46 -14.63 4.64 10.31
CA THR A 46 -14.60 3.71 11.43
C THR A 46 -14.09 4.45 12.67
N THR A 47 -14.05 3.76 13.81
CA THR A 47 -13.51 4.32 15.05
C THR A 47 -12.65 3.27 15.72
N THR A 48 -11.50 3.68 16.26
CA THR A 48 -10.61 2.76 16.95
C THR A 48 -11.25 2.24 18.24
N GLY A 49 -11.11 0.94 18.47
CA GLY A 49 -11.55 0.27 19.70
C GLY A 49 -10.65 0.61 20.90
N SER A 50 -10.97 0.06 22.07
CA SER A 50 -10.24 0.28 23.31
C SER A 50 -8.77 -0.14 23.27
N ASP A 51 -8.42 -1.09 22.40
CA ASP A 51 -7.06 -1.55 22.17
C ASP A 51 -6.38 -0.87 20.96
N GLY A 52 -6.99 0.22 20.46
CA GLY A 52 -6.50 1.01 19.33
C GLY A 52 -6.72 0.35 17.97
N ARG A 53 -7.37 -0.83 17.91
CA ARG A 53 -7.61 -1.53 16.65
C ARG A 53 -8.76 -0.90 15.86
N PHE A 54 -8.65 -0.99 14.55
CA PHE A 54 -9.70 -0.57 13.62
C PHE A 54 -9.75 -1.52 12.42
N SER A 55 -10.87 -1.50 11.73
CA SER A 55 -11.02 -2.19 10.46
C SER A 55 -11.98 -1.47 9.53
N PHE A 56 -11.82 -1.74 8.24
CA PHE A 56 -12.77 -1.38 7.21
C PHE A 56 -13.05 -2.58 6.30
N PRO A 57 -14.29 -2.75 5.82
CA PRO A 57 -14.63 -3.82 4.90
C PRO A 57 -14.00 -3.57 3.51
N GLU A 58 -13.94 -4.61 2.69
CA GLU A 58 -13.61 -4.45 1.27
C GLU A 58 -14.58 -3.50 0.56
N LEU A 59 -14.07 -2.72 -0.39
CA LEU A 59 -14.86 -1.89 -1.27
C LEU A 59 -14.71 -2.32 -2.72
N THR A 60 -15.84 -2.51 -3.37
CA THR A 60 -15.92 -2.87 -4.78
C THR A 60 -17.06 -2.11 -5.47
N MET A 61 -17.00 -2.00 -6.80
CA MET A 61 -18.08 -1.44 -7.58
C MET A 61 -18.26 -2.14 -8.93
N LYS A 62 -19.29 -1.71 -9.68
CA LYS A 62 -19.52 -2.12 -11.07
C LYS A 62 -19.44 -0.91 -11.99
N SER A 63 -18.40 -0.84 -12.84
CA SER A 63 -18.18 0.28 -13.77
C SER A 63 -18.29 -0.18 -15.23
N ARG A 64 -18.80 0.69 -16.11
CA ARG A 64 -18.72 0.49 -17.57
C ARG A 64 -17.39 1.00 -18.13
N HIS A 65 -16.74 1.93 -17.44
CA HIS A 65 -15.51 2.56 -17.90
C HIS A 65 -14.32 1.59 -17.90
N ALA A 66 -14.26 0.69 -16.93
CA ALA A 66 -13.25 -0.37 -16.83
C ALA A 66 -13.14 -1.29 -18.07
N ASN A 67 -14.10 -1.24 -19.00
CA ASN A 67 -14.03 -1.96 -20.29
C ASN A 67 -13.49 -1.10 -21.45
N SER A 68 -13.00 0.11 -21.18
CA SER A 68 -12.49 1.03 -22.20
C SER A 68 -11.03 0.71 -22.52
N PRO A 69 -10.67 0.42 -23.78
CA PRO A 69 -9.28 0.17 -24.18
C PRO A 69 -8.37 1.41 -24.08
N PHE A 70 -8.95 2.58 -23.81
CA PHE A 70 -8.23 3.86 -23.63
C PHE A 70 -8.37 4.44 -22.23
N GLY A 71 -9.05 3.74 -21.31
CA GLY A 71 -9.20 4.17 -19.93
C GLY A 71 -7.93 3.91 -19.13
N THR A 72 -7.46 4.89 -18.37
CA THR A 72 -6.47 4.65 -17.33
C THR A 72 -7.21 4.27 -16.06
N ASP A 73 -7.26 2.97 -15.76
CA ASP A 73 -7.85 2.49 -14.52
C ASP A 73 -6.91 2.85 -13.36
N VAL A 74 -7.09 4.03 -12.75
CA VAL A 74 -6.31 4.48 -11.59
C VAL A 74 -7.25 4.68 -10.42
N ILE A 75 -6.91 4.09 -9.28
CA ILE A 75 -7.70 4.19 -8.07
C ILE A 75 -6.81 4.80 -6.98
N TRP A 76 -7.18 6.01 -6.54
CA TRP A 76 -6.59 6.63 -5.37
C TRP A 76 -7.23 6.07 -4.10
N GLN A 77 -6.40 5.83 -3.09
CA GLN A 77 -6.79 5.24 -1.81
C GLN A 77 -6.10 6.02 -0.69
N GLY A 78 -6.85 6.39 0.36
CA GLY A 78 -6.31 7.07 1.53
C GLY A 78 -7.02 6.68 2.83
N ILE A 79 -6.30 6.63 3.95
CA ILE A 79 -6.83 6.47 5.30
C ILE A 79 -6.16 7.52 6.18
N ARG A 80 -6.97 8.26 6.94
CA ARG A 80 -6.50 9.38 7.76
C ARG A 80 -7.33 9.55 9.04
N ILE A 81 -6.75 10.26 9.99
CA ILE A 81 -7.48 10.71 11.18
C ILE A 81 -8.51 11.76 10.75
N ASP A 82 -9.77 11.59 11.15
CA ASP A 82 -10.84 12.53 10.86
C ASP A 82 -10.87 13.62 11.93
N THR A 83 -10.01 14.63 11.80
CA THR A 83 -9.96 15.77 12.72
C THR A 83 -10.93 16.87 12.25
N PRO A 84 -11.94 17.24 13.06
CA PRO A 84 -12.83 18.34 12.71
C PRO A 84 -12.07 19.67 12.56
N GLY A 85 -12.32 20.40 11.47
CA GLY A 85 -11.81 21.76 11.27
C GLY A 85 -10.36 21.87 10.81
N GLN A 86 -9.68 20.75 10.53
CA GLN A 86 -8.39 20.74 9.83
C GLN A 86 -8.59 20.93 8.32
N THR A 87 -7.64 21.61 7.67
CA THR A 87 -7.53 21.62 6.20
C THR A 87 -6.83 20.35 5.73
N GLU A 88 -6.87 20.04 4.42
CA GLU A 88 -6.20 18.85 3.87
C GLU A 88 -4.71 18.78 4.21
N ASP A 89 -4.05 19.93 4.34
CA ASP A 89 -2.62 20.04 4.67
C ASP A 89 -2.28 19.65 6.12
N ASP A 90 -3.26 19.66 7.03
CA ASP A 90 -3.09 19.31 8.45
C ASP A 90 -3.41 17.84 8.74
N GLU A 91 -3.85 17.09 7.72
CA GLU A 91 -4.37 15.73 7.89
C GLU A 91 -3.25 14.71 8.08
N ILE A 92 -3.34 13.94 9.16
CA ILE A 92 -2.44 12.82 9.41
C ILE A 92 -2.91 11.61 8.62
N TYR A 93 -2.23 11.32 7.52
CA TYR A 93 -2.44 10.11 6.74
C TYR A 93 -1.80 8.90 7.43
N LEU A 94 -2.62 7.88 7.69
CA LEU A 94 -2.13 6.56 8.05
C LEU A 94 -1.52 5.87 6.82
N TRP A 95 -2.21 6.01 5.68
CA TRP A 95 -1.86 5.39 4.42
C TRP A 95 -2.42 6.24 3.27
N TYR A 96 -1.67 6.37 2.18
CA TYR A 96 -2.23 6.72 0.87
C TYR A 96 -1.41 6.13 -0.27
N ALA A 97 -2.09 5.78 -1.37
CA ALA A 97 -1.46 5.24 -2.56
C ALA A 97 -2.36 5.38 -3.80
N ASN A 98 -1.75 5.27 -4.97
CA ASN A 98 -2.47 5.00 -6.22
C ASN A 98 -2.25 3.54 -6.62
N SER A 99 -3.34 2.85 -6.94
CA SER A 99 -3.29 1.55 -7.61
C SER A 99 -3.70 1.70 -9.08
N ARG A 100 -3.22 0.78 -9.93
CA ARG A 100 -3.56 0.74 -11.35
C ARG A 100 -4.27 -0.58 -11.67
N GLY A 101 -5.26 -0.50 -12.55
CA GLY A 101 -6.13 -1.60 -12.91
C GLY A 101 -7.39 -1.66 -12.05
N VAL A 102 -8.10 -2.77 -12.18
CA VAL A 102 -9.44 -3.01 -11.60
C VAL A 102 -9.46 -4.11 -10.55
N ARG A 103 -8.28 -4.61 -10.20
CA ARG A 103 -8.04 -5.68 -9.23
C ARG A 103 -7.12 -5.14 -8.13
N HIS A 104 -7.25 -5.68 -6.93
CA HIS A 104 -6.37 -5.35 -5.83
C HIS A 104 -4.94 -5.75 -6.17
N ILE A 105 -4.01 -4.87 -5.81
CA ILE A 105 -2.59 -5.18 -5.85
C ILE A 105 -2.29 -6.10 -4.64
N PRO A 106 -1.65 -7.26 -4.83
CA PRO A 106 -1.36 -8.18 -3.73
C PRO A 106 -0.60 -7.51 -2.58
N TYR A 107 0.41 -6.70 -2.90
CA TYR A 107 1.18 -5.96 -1.90
C TYR A 107 0.37 -4.96 -1.09
N PHE A 108 -0.64 -4.32 -1.69
CA PHE A 108 -1.53 -3.42 -0.95
C PHE A 108 -2.47 -4.21 -0.05
N THR A 109 -3.00 -5.32 -0.55
CA THR A 109 -3.87 -6.22 0.24
C THR A 109 -3.16 -6.71 1.49
N GLU A 110 -1.91 -7.16 1.34
CA GLU A 110 -1.08 -7.59 2.47
C GLU A 110 -0.85 -6.45 3.47
N MET A 111 -0.38 -5.29 3.01
CA MET A 111 -0.06 -4.16 3.89
C MET A 111 -1.29 -3.60 4.61
N LEU A 112 -2.39 -3.41 3.88
CA LEU A 112 -3.63 -2.88 4.44
C LEU A 112 -4.28 -3.85 5.44
N SER A 113 -4.01 -5.15 5.34
CA SER A 113 -4.47 -6.14 6.32
C SER A 113 -3.70 -6.09 7.65
N ALA A 114 -2.59 -5.37 7.72
CA ALA A 114 -1.68 -5.36 8.86
C ALA A 114 -1.13 -3.96 9.17
N LEU A 115 -1.98 -2.93 9.10
CA LEU A 115 -1.57 -1.56 9.42
C LEU A 115 -1.16 -1.44 10.90
N ASN A 116 0.12 -1.19 11.17
CA ASN A 116 0.61 -0.88 12.51
C ASN A 116 1.12 0.57 12.54
N CYS A 117 0.26 1.48 12.97
CA CYS A 117 0.46 2.92 12.85
C CYS A 117 0.73 3.55 14.20
N ASP A 118 1.77 4.36 14.29
CA ASP A 118 2.03 5.21 15.44
C ASP A 118 2.06 6.68 15.00
N ILE A 119 1.27 7.53 15.64
CA ILE A 119 1.21 8.96 15.27
C ILE A 119 2.50 9.72 15.58
N ALA A 120 3.39 9.15 16.39
CA ALA A 120 4.71 9.71 16.63
C ALA A 120 5.72 9.37 15.50
N ASN A 121 5.37 8.46 14.59
CA ASN A 121 6.22 8.17 13.44
C ASN A 121 6.14 9.32 12.43
N SER A 122 7.28 9.65 11.82
CA SER A 122 7.29 10.46 10.61
C SER A 122 6.63 9.70 9.47
N GLU A 123 6.00 10.42 8.54
CA GLU A 123 5.57 9.82 7.28
C GLU A 123 6.79 9.34 6.48
N GLU A 124 6.66 8.18 5.84
CA GLU A 124 7.65 7.64 4.92
C GLU A 124 6.98 7.30 3.58
N ILE A 125 7.71 7.51 2.49
CA ILE A 125 7.36 7.00 1.17
C ILE A 125 8.02 5.64 0.98
N ILE A 126 7.21 4.60 0.85
CA ILE A 126 7.63 3.23 0.59
C ILE A 126 7.49 2.97 -0.90
N GLU A 127 8.60 2.62 -1.55
CA GLU A 127 8.62 2.20 -2.95
C GLU A 127 8.59 0.68 -3.05
N ILE A 128 7.66 0.14 -3.83
CA ILE A 128 7.45 -1.29 -4.00
C ILE A 128 7.56 -1.63 -5.49
N ILE A 129 8.43 -2.56 -5.85
CA ILE A 129 8.51 -3.06 -7.23
C ILE A 129 7.22 -3.82 -7.56
N HIS A 130 6.56 -3.42 -8.64
CA HIS A 130 5.33 -4.09 -9.09
C HIS A 130 5.64 -5.53 -9.52
N SER A 131 4.86 -6.52 -9.06
CA SER A 131 5.10 -7.95 -9.33
C SER A 131 5.19 -8.28 -10.82
N ASP A 132 4.35 -7.63 -11.61
CA ASP A 132 4.28 -7.85 -13.07
C ASP A 132 5.43 -7.18 -13.84
N TYR A 133 6.22 -6.34 -13.15
CA TYR A 133 7.34 -5.58 -13.70
C TYR A 133 8.58 -5.75 -12.81
N PRO A 134 9.10 -6.99 -12.66
CA PRO A 134 10.16 -7.31 -11.70
C PRO A 134 11.49 -6.61 -12.00
N SER A 135 11.66 -6.04 -13.20
CA SER A 135 12.81 -5.20 -13.54
C SER A 135 12.81 -3.84 -12.83
N GLY A 136 11.77 -3.50 -12.07
CA GLY A 136 11.66 -2.22 -11.34
C GLY A 136 11.18 -1.05 -12.21
N VAL A 137 10.81 -1.31 -13.47
CA VAL A 137 10.34 -0.26 -14.41
C VAL A 137 9.00 0.36 -13.98
N VAL A 138 8.24 -0.34 -13.13
CA VAL A 138 7.03 0.19 -12.49
C VAL A 138 7.15 -0.01 -10.99
N THR A 139 7.15 1.09 -10.24
CA THR A 139 7.10 1.10 -8.79
C THR A 139 5.76 1.64 -8.30
N LEU A 140 5.26 1.03 -7.24
CA LEU A 140 4.13 1.52 -6.48
C LEU A 140 4.68 2.39 -5.35
N ARG A 141 4.06 3.54 -5.13
CA ARG A 141 4.40 4.45 -4.04
C ARG A 141 3.28 4.46 -3.01
N VAL A 142 3.67 4.26 -1.76
CA VAL A 142 2.80 4.30 -0.59
C VAL A 142 3.36 5.34 0.36
N GLY A 143 2.58 6.36 0.71
CA GLY A 143 2.88 7.23 1.83
C GLY A 143 2.21 6.71 3.10
N SER A 144 2.96 6.61 4.20
CA SER A 144 2.46 5.97 5.41
C SER A 144 3.27 6.33 6.67
N ILE A 145 2.58 6.57 7.78
CA ILE A 145 3.18 6.57 9.14
C ILE A 145 3.19 5.15 9.75
N CYS A 146 2.48 4.21 9.14
CA CYS A 146 2.44 2.82 9.55
C CYS A 146 3.69 2.07 9.10
N ARG A 147 4.01 0.97 9.81
CA ARG A 147 5.20 0.14 9.59
C ARG A 147 4.82 -1.34 9.59
N TRP A 148 5.61 -2.15 8.88
CA TRP A 148 5.40 -3.59 8.74
C TRP A 148 6.69 -4.34 9.05
N PRO A 149 7.02 -4.57 10.34
CA PRO A 149 8.31 -5.15 10.74
C PRO A 149 8.63 -6.46 10.03
N GLU A 150 7.68 -7.39 9.96
CA GLU A 150 7.87 -8.69 9.29
C GLU A 150 8.23 -8.52 7.82
N ARG A 151 7.55 -7.61 7.11
CA ARG A 151 7.83 -7.33 5.71
C ARG A 151 9.17 -6.61 5.53
N SER A 152 9.52 -5.69 6.41
CA SER A 152 10.84 -5.04 6.40
C SER A 152 11.97 -6.07 6.52
N GLU A 153 11.80 -7.12 7.34
CA GLU A 153 12.78 -8.20 7.42
C GLU A 153 12.83 -9.07 6.16
N ILE A 154 11.68 -9.34 5.53
CA ILE A 154 11.62 -10.05 4.24
C ILE A 154 12.38 -9.27 3.15
N GLU A 155 12.15 -7.96 3.05
CA GLU A 155 12.81 -7.13 2.03
C GLU A 155 14.33 -7.00 2.28
N LYS A 156 14.77 -6.89 3.54
CA LYS A 156 16.21 -6.95 3.87
C LYS A 156 16.84 -8.26 3.43
N LYS A 157 16.16 -9.39 3.67
CA LYS A 157 16.66 -10.70 3.24
C LYS A 157 16.73 -10.80 1.73
N LYS A 158 15.69 -10.37 1.00
CA LYS A 158 15.71 -10.35 -0.47
C LYS A 158 16.86 -9.50 -1.02
N ALA A 159 17.13 -8.34 -0.41
CA ALA A 159 18.23 -7.48 -0.82
C ALA A 159 19.60 -8.16 -0.59
N ALA A 160 19.78 -8.81 0.56
CA ALA A 160 21.00 -9.59 0.85
C ALA A 160 21.18 -10.76 -0.13
N ASP A 161 20.13 -11.52 -0.40
CA ASP A 161 20.14 -12.64 -1.36
C ASP A 161 20.50 -12.15 -2.78
N LEU A 162 20.00 -10.97 -3.19
CA LEU A 162 20.32 -10.34 -4.48
C LEU A 162 21.77 -9.85 -4.56
N GLU A 163 22.29 -9.27 -3.49
CA GLU A 163 23.69 -8.85 -3.39
C GLU A 163 24.62 -10.06 -3.48
N GLU A 164 24.37 -11.11 -2.70
CA GLU A 164 25.12 -12.37 -2.73
C GLU A 164 25.08 -13.01 -4.13
N PHE A 165 23.90 -13.06 -4.77
CA PHE A 165 23.78 -13.58 -6.13
C PHE A 165 24.58 -12.76 -7.15
N GLY A 166 24.58 -11.43 -7.03
CA GLY A 166 25.39 -10.54 -7.86
C GLY A 166 26.89 -10.75 -7.68
N GLU A 167 27.35 -10.95 -6.43
CA GLU A 167 28.73 -11.31 -6.12
C GLU A 167 29.12 -12.66 -6.73
N LEU A 168 28.26 -13.68 -6.62
CA LEU A 168 28.48 -15.00 -7.23
C LEU A 168 28.57 -14.92 -8.76
N GLN A 169 27.72 -14.11 -9.41
CA GLN A 169 27.82 -13.87 -10.85
C GLN A 169 29.13 -13.19 -11.24
N ASN A 170 29.59 -12.23 -10.44
CA ASN A 170 30.88 -11.57 -10.66
C ASN A 170 32.04 -12.57 -10.50
N LEU A 171 32.04 -13.42 -9.47
CA LEU A 171 33.06 -14.46 -9.29
C LEU A 171 33.09 -15.45 -10.47
N ASN A 172 31.93 -15.90 -10.94
CA ASN A 172 31.83 -16.76 -12.13
C ASN A 172 32.38 -16.08 -13.40
N LYS A 173 32.32 -14.75 -13.50
CA LYS A 173 32.90 -13.97 -14.61
C LYS A 173 34.43 -13.91 -14.56
N TYR A 174 35.03 -14.06 -13.37
CA TYR A 174 36.49 -14.15 -13.19
C TYR A 174 37.03 -15.58 -13.28
N GLY A 175 36.15 -16.57 -13.48
CA GLY A 175 36.48 -17.88 -14.01
C GLY A 175 36.92 -18.90 -12.97
N ASP A 176 36.60 -20.14 -13.30
CA ASP A 176 37.21 -21.37 -12.81
C ASP A 176 38.75 -21.21 -12.88
N ILE A 177 39.37 -20.80 -11.77
CA ILE A 177 40.83 -20.79 -11.59
C ILE A 177 41.32 -22.22 -11.32
N ASN A 178 40.92 -23.18 -12.15
CA ASN A 178 41.53 -24.50 -12.23
C ASN A 178 42.51 -24.57 -13.42
N GLY A 179 43.35 -23.53 -13.53
CA GLY A 179 44.48 -23.43 -14.46
C GLY A 179 45.85 -23.45 -13.77
N LEU A 180 45.93 -23.95 -12.53
CA LEU A 180 47.17 -24.19 -11.81
C LEU A 180 47.08 -25.52 -11.07
N ILE A 181 47.32 -26.62 -11.81
CA ILE A 181 48.14 -27.80 -11.49
C ILE A 181 48.32 -28.57 -12.81
#